data_AF-A0AAU7XBZ1-F1
#
_entry.id   AF-A0AAU7XBZ1-F1
#
_cell.length_a   1.000
_cell.length_b   1.000
_cell.length_c   1.000
_cell.angle_alpha   90.00
_cell.angle_beta   90.00
_cell.angle_gamma   90.00
#
_symmetry.space_group_name_H-M   'P 1'
#
loop_
_entity.id
_entity.type
_entity.pdbx_description
1 polymer ?
#
loop_
_entity_poly.entity_id
_entity_poly.type
_entity_poly.pdbx_seq_one_letter_code
_entity_poly.pdbx_strand_id
1 'polypeptide(L)'
;MTEAVAVGPARLDRGADSDWLAHVTLVLGPHPALTPDQAEAVRLDYGFDGAELRLTVRRALAFYVKRRLRLDIDWRSVPATTQHIRLVAEEPAALGTDDTDLSRR
;
A
#
# COMPACT_ATOMS: atom_id res chain seq x y z
N MET A 1 34.34 -1.04 -41.55
CA MET A 1 33.58 -1.96 -40.69
C MET A 1 33.30 -1.28 -39.37
N THR A 2 32.07 -0.78 -39.19
CA THR A 2 31.28 -0.76 -37.94
C THR A 2 29.87 -0.36 -38.39
N GLU A 3 28.94 -1.31 -38.46
CA GLU A 3 27.52 -1.00 -38.68
C GLU A 3 26.94 -0.44 -37.39
N ALA A 4 26.30 0.72 -37.49
CA ALA A 4 25.48 1.26 -36.42
C ALA A 4 24.15 0.49 -36.39
N VAL A 5 23.93 -0.30 -35.35
CA VAL A 5 22.62 -0.89 -35.08
C VAL A 5 21.68 0.25 -34.68
N ALA A 6 20.84 0.68 -35.61
CA ALA A 6 19.74 1.59 -35.33
C ALA A 6 18.70 0.87 -34.47
N VAL A 7 18.72 1.13 -33.17
CA VAL A 7 17.64 0.72 -32.27
C VAL A 7 16.43 1.59 -32.59
N GLY A 8 15.47 1.04 -33.32
CA GLY A 8 14.16 1.67 -33.53
C GLY A 8 13.45 1.94 -32.19
N PRO A 9 12.47 2.86 -32.15
CA PRO A 9 11.80 3.20 -30.90
C PRO A 9 11.25 1.92 -30.27
N ALA A 10 11.68 1.64 -29.03
CA ALA A 10 11.17 0.52 -28.27
C ALA A 10 9.64 0.65 -28.21
N ARG A 11 8.93 -0.30 -28.81
CA ARG A 11 7.47 -0.37 -28.69
C ARG A 11 7.16 -0.85 -27.28
N LEU A 12 7.22 0.08 -26.33
CA LEU A 12 6.76 -0.15 -24.96
C LEU A 12 5.24 -0.25 -25.04
N ASP A 13 4.73 -1.48 -25.07
CA ASP A 13 3.31 -1.71 -24.90
C ASP A 13 2.92 -1.29 -23.48
N ARG A 14 2.24 -0.15 -23.36
CA ARG A 14 1.73 0.35 -22.07
C ARG A 14 0.78 -0.66 -21.40
N GLY A 15 0.21 -1.60 -22.16
CA GLY A 15 -0.65 -2.67 -21.66
C GLY A 15 0.10 -3.86 -21.03
N ALA A 16 1.42 -3.94 -21.14
CA ALA A 16 2.17 -5.14 -20.74
C ALA A 16 2.63 -5.13 -19.27
N ASP A 17 2.70 -3.95 -18.61
CA ASP A 17 3.10 -3.88 -17.20
C ASP A 17 1.89 -4.16 -16.29
N SER A 18 1.67 -5.45 -16.03
CA SER A 18 0.55 -5.91 -15.22
C SER A 18 0.57 -5.39 -13.79
N ASP A 19 1.74 -5.10 -13.23
CA ASP A 19 1.88 -4.60 -11.84
C ASP A 19 1.64 -3.10 -11.74
N TRP A 20 1.98 -2.37 -12.78
CA TRP A 20 1.66 -0.94 -12.90
C TRP A 20 0.16 -0.70 -13.13
N LEU A 21 -0.49 -1.60 -13.87
CA LEU A 21 -1.92 -1.51 -14.21
C LEU A 21 -2.84 -2.08 -13.13
N ALA A 22 -2.35 -3.02 -12.31
CA ALA A 22 -3.14 -3.61 -11.26
C ALA A 22 -3.02 -2.85 -9.93
N HIS A 23 -4.06 -2.98 -9.11
CA HIS A 23 -4.11 -2.43 -7.76
C HIS A 23 -4.26 -3.54 -6.72
N VAL A 24 -3.80 -3.25 -5.51
CA VAL A 24 -4.02 -4.05 -4.30
C VAL A 24 -4.54 -3.14 -3.20
N THR A 25 -5.34 -3.69 -2.30
CA THR A 25 -5.80 -2.99 -1.10
C THR A 25 -5.03 -3.52 0.10
N LEU A 26 -4.29 -2.64 0.76
CA LEU A 26 -3.66 -2.91 2.05
C LEU A 26 -4.68 -2.60 3.15
N VAL A 27 -5.06 -3.62 3.91
CA VAL A 27 -5.98 -3.50 5.04
C VAL A 27 -5.15 -3.30 6.30
N LEU A 28 -5.32 -2.17 6.96
CA LEU A 28 -4.55 -1.76 8.12
C LEU A 28 -5.42 -1.74 9.37
N GLY A 29 -4.83 -2.06 10.52
CA GLY A 29 -5.50 -2.06 11.82
C GLY A 29 -4.60 -1.48 12.92
N PRO A 30 -5.15 -0.87 13.98
CA PRO A 30 -4.36 -0.45 15.14
C PRO A 30 -3.71 -1.66 15.82
N HIS A 31 -2.48 -1.52 16.29
CA HIS A 31 -1.74 -2.61 16.94
C HIS A 31 -2.56 -3.21 18.10
N PRO A 32 -2.73 -4.55 18.21
CA PRO A 32 -3.70 -5.17 19.12
C PRO A 32 -3.34 -5.04 20.60
N ALA A 33 -2.08 -4.77 20.92
CA ALA A 33 -1.62 -4.50 22.30
C ALA A 33 -1.83 -3.05 22.76
N LEU A 34 -2.42 -2.17 21.93
CA LEU A 34 -2.82 -0.83 22.36
C LEU A 34 -4.05 -0.89 23.26
N THR A 35 -4.17 0.05 24.20
CA THR A 35 -5.42 0.25 24.94
C THR A 35 -6.53 0.75 24.01
N PRO A 36 -7.81 0.62 24.38
CA PRO A 36 -8.91 1.15 23.56
C PRO A 36 -8.74 2.64 23.21
N ASP A 37 -8.33 3.46 24.16
CA ASP A 37 -8.12 4.90 23.96
C ASP A 37 -6.93 5.18 23.02
N GLN A 38 -5.84 4.43 23.15
CA GLN A 38 -4.70 4.55 22.23
C GLN A 38 -5.07 4.11 20.82
N ALA A 39 -5.85 3.03 20.67
CA ALA A 39 -6.32 2.57 19.39
C ALA A 39 -7.25 3.58 18.72
N GLU A 40 -8.12 4.26 19.49
CA GLU A 40 -8.95 5.36 18.98
C GLU A 40 -8.11 6.56 18.54
N ALA A 41 -7.13 6.99 19.33
CA ALA A 41 -6.22 8.05 18.93
C ALA A 41 -5.49 7.71 17.60
N VAL A 42 -4.99 6.48 17.47
CA VAL A 42 -4.37 6.00 16.22
C VAL A 42 -5.36 5.99 15.07
N ARG A 43 -6.61 5.57 15.29
CA ARG A 43 -7.65 5.61 14.25
C ARG A 43 -7.87 7.04 13.72
N LEU A 44 -7.94 8.01 14.63
CA LEU A 44 -8.11 9.42 14.28
C LEU A 44 -6.89 9.96 13.53
N ASP A 45 -5.67 9.70 14.02
CA ASP A 45 -4.42 10.17 13.43
C ASP A 45 -4.21 9.68 11.99
N TYR A 46 -4.67 8.46 11.70
CA TYR A 46 -4.52 7.82 10.39
C TYR A 46 -5.77 7.88 9.52
N GLY A 47 -6.88 8.47 10.01
CA GLY A 47 -8.12 8.63 9.25
C GLY A 47 -8.84 7.31 8.96
N PHE A 48 -8.93 6.43 9.94
CA PHE A 48 -9.69 5.19 9.82
C PHE A 48 -11.19 5.49 9.69
N ASP A 49 -11.84 4.89 8.70
CA ASP A 49 -13.31 4.87 8.58
C ASP A 49 -13.83 3.52 9.14
N GLY A 50 -13.90 3.44 10.47
CA GLY A 50 -14.28 2.23 11.20
C GLY A 50 -13.10 1.48 11.82
N ALA A 51 -13.20 0.15 11.87
CA ALA A 51 -12.20 -0.69 12.56
C ALA A 51 -10.88 -0.85 11.78
N GLU A 52 -10.95 -0.72 10.46
CA GLU A 52 -9.83 -0.94 9.55
C GLU A 52 -9.70 0.23 8.57
N LEU A 53 -8.46 0.55 8.21
CA LEU A 53 -8.15 1.50 7.15
C LEU A 53 -7.81 0.72 5.89
N ARG A 54 -8.49 1.03 4.79
CA ARG A 54 -8.29 0.37 3.49
C ARG A 54 -7.54 1.32 2.57
N LEU A 55 -6.31 0.96 2.22
CA LEU A 55 -5.44 1.76 1.37
C LEU A 55 -5.22 1.03 0.03
N THR A 56 -5.90 1.48 -1.02
CA THR A 56 -5.72 0.95 -2.37
C THR A 56 -4.56 1.64 -3.06
N VAL A 57 -3.62 0.86 -3.59
CA VAL A 57 -2.41 1.35 -4.26
C VAL A 57 -2.11 0.49 -5.47
N ARG A 58 -1.35 1.04 -6.43
CA ARG A 58 -0.79 0.22 -7.52
C ARG A 58 0.07 -0.90 -6.96
N ARG A 59 -0.04 -2.11 -7.53
CA ARG A 59 0.71 -3.28 -7.08
C ARG A 59 2.22 -3.03 -7.16
N ALA A 60 2.68 -2.35 -8.22
CA ALA A 60 4.07 -1.91 -8.36
C ALA A 60 4.57 -1.01 -7.21
N LEU A 61 3.68 -0.28 -6.52
CA LEU A 61 4.04 0.66 -5.45
C LEU A 61 3.81 0.09 -4.04
N ALA A 62 3.12 -1.03 -3.89
CA ALA A 62 2.75 -1.62 -2.60
C ALA A 62 3.97 -1.87 -1.70
N PHE A 63 5.10 -2.32 -2.27
CA PHE A 63 6.35 -2.50 -1.54
C PHE A 63 6.82 -1.21 -0.85
N TYR A 64 6.81 -0.08 -1.56
CA TYR A 64 7.28 1.19 -1.02
C TYR A 64 6.36 1.72 0.08
N VAL A 65 5.05 1.54 -0.06
CA VAL A 65 4.07 1.91 0.95
C VAL A 65 4.29 1.09 2.22
N LYS A 66 4.45 -0.23 2.08
CA LYS A 66 4.75 -1.11 3.22
C LYS A 66 6.03 -0.70 3.92
N ARG A 67 7.11 -0.42 3.18
CA ARG A 67 8.39 0.03 3.75
C ARG A 67 8.28 1.37 4.48
N ARG A 68 7.57 2.34 3.89
CA ARG A 68 7.42 3.69 4.48
C ARG A 68 6.59 3.68 5.76
N LEU A 69 5.58 2.82 5.83
CA LEU A 69 4.72 2.64 7.00
C LEU A 69 5.22 1.55 7.95
N ARG A 70 6.41 0.97 7.68
CA ARG A 70 7.02 -0.14 8.42
C ARG A 70 6.08 -1.35 8.58
N LEU A 71 5.29 -1.64 7.56
CA LEU A 71 4.41 -2.81 7.49
C LEU A 71 5.14 -4.06 7.01
N ASP A 72 6.40 -3.93 6.62
CA ASP A 72 7.31 -4.99 6.16
C ASP A 72 8.09 -5.67 7.29
N ILE A 73 7.80 -5.33 8.55
CA ILE A 73 8.36 -5.98 9.74
C ILE A 73 7.29 -6.83 10.41
N ASP A 74 7.70 -7.90 11.11
CA ASP A 74 6.77 -8.62 11.98
C ASP A 74 6.43 -7.74 13.18
N TRP A 75 5.21 -7.17 13.17
CA TRP A 75 4.73 -6.29 14.24
C TRP A 75 4.72 -6.98 15.61
N ARG A 76 4.69 -8.32 15.68
CA ARG A 76 4.77 -9.06 16.95
C ARG A 76 6.15 -8.97 17.61
N SER A 77 7.17 -8.60 16.85
CA SER A 77 8.56 -8.47 17.31
C SER A 77 8.90 -7.06 17.83
N VAL A 78 7.97 -6.10 17.74
CA VAL A 78 8.20 -4.71 18.15
C VAL A 78 7.09 -4.25 19.12
N PRO A 79 7.40 -3.36 20.08
CA PRO A 79 6.38 -2.80 20.96
C PRO A 79 5.32 -1.99 20.20
N ALA A 80 4.08 -2.00 20.72
CA ALA A 80 2.97 -1.25 20.17
C ALA A 80 3.21 0.27 20.12
N THR A 81 4.10 0.81 20.96
CA THR A 81 4.53 2.22 20.97
C THR A 81 5.56 2.56 19.89
N THR A 82 6.16 1.54 19.27
CA THR A 82 7.10 1.69 18.15
C THR A 82 6.40 1.47 16.81
N GLN A 83 5.35 0.63 16.79
CA GLN A 83 4.54 0.35 15.62
C GLN A 83 3.05 0.41 15.97
N HIS A 84 2.42 1.53 15.63
CA HIS A 84 1.03 1.82 16.04
C HIS A 84 -0.02 1.17 15.14
N ILE A 85 0.32 0.93 13.87
CA ILE A 85 -0.54 0.29 12.87
C ILE A 85 0.11 -0.99 12.35
N ARG A 86 -0.67 -1.98 11.94
CA ARG A 86 -0.17 -3.21 11.33
C ARG A 86 -0.91 -3.52 10.04
N LEU A 87 -0.27 -4.29 9.17
CA LEU A 87 -0.94 -4.93 8.04
C LEU A 87 -1.78 -6.09 8.56
N VAL A 88 -3.08 -6.06 8.28
CA VAL A 88 -4.03 -7.13 8.60
C VAL A 88 -4.12 -8.09 7.42
N ALA A 89 -4.30 -7.55 6.21
CA ALA A 89 -4.38 -8.32 4.97
C ALA A 89 -3.89 -7.49 3.77
N GLU A 90 -3.48 -8.18 2.72
CA GLU A 90 -3.25 -7.62 1.39
C GLU A 90 -4.18 -8.35 0.42
N GLU A 91 -5.13 -7.60 -0.14
CA GLU A 91 -6.22 -8.14 -0.95
C GLU A 91 -6.11 -7.59 -2.38
N PRO A 92 -6.58 -8.32 -3.40
CA PRO A 92 -6.77 -7.74 -4.72
C PRO A 92 -7.75 -6.57 -4.61
N ALA A 93 -7.44 -5.45 -5.28
CA ALA A 93 -8.33 -4.31 -5.27
C ALA A 93 -9.69 -4.67 -5.90
N ALA A 94 -10.78 -4.13 -5.36
CA ALA A 94 -12.10 -4.32 -5.94
C ALA A 94 -12.14 -3.73 -7.36
N LEU A 95 -12.83 -4.40 -8.28
CA LEU A 95 -12.98 -3.94 -9.66
C LEU A 95 -13.57 -2.51 -9.67
N GLY A 96 -12.84 -1.55 -10.23
CA GLY A 96 -13.27 -0.15 -10.36
C GLY A 96 -12.69 0.84 -9.33
N THR A 97 -11.83 0.41 -8.40
CA THR A 97 -11.07 1.33 -7.54
C THR A 97 -9.79 1.78 -8.24
N ASP A 98 -9.92 2.69 -9.21
CA ASP A 98 -8.76 3.39 -9.75
C ASP A 98 -8.20 4.39 -8.72
N ASP A 99 -6.91 4.72 -8.86
CA ASP A 99 -6.05 5.66 -8.09
C ASP A 99 -6.67 7.05 -7.75
N THR A 100 -7.90 7.32 -8.20
CA THR A 100 -8.57 8.64 -8.18
C THR A 100 -9.19 8.99 -6.81
N ASP A 101 -9.36 8.04 -5.90
CA ASP A 101 -9.96 8.30 -4.58
C ASP A 101 -8.95 8.70 -3.49
N LEU A 102 -7.93 9.49 -3.85
CA LEU A 102 -7.13 10.26 -2.87
C LEU A 102 -7.79 11.60 -2.50
N SER A 103 -9.02 11.83 -2.98
CA SER A 103 -9.76 13.09 -2.89
C SER A 103 -10.65 13.21 -1.65
N ARG A 104 -10.79 12.15 -0.85
CA ARG A 104 -11.55 12.15 0.40
C ARG A 104 -10.59 12.22 1.58
N ARG A 105 -10.14 13.43 1.88
CA ARG A 105 -9.53 13.80 3.17
C ARG A 105 -10.35 14.90 3.80
#